data_AF-A0A2G9T895-F1
#
_entry.id   AF-A0A2G9T895-F1
#
_cell.length_a   1.000
_cell.length_b   1.000
_cell.length_c   1.000
_cell.angle_alpha   90.00
_cell.angle_beta   90.00
_cell.angle_gamma   90.00
#
_symmetry.space_group_name_H-M   'P 1'
#
loop_
_entity.id
_entity.type
_entity.pdbx_description
1 polymer ?
#
loop_
_entity_poly.entity_id
_entity_poly.type
_entity_poly.pdbx_seq_one_letter_code
_entity_poly.pdbx_strand_id
1 'polypeptide(L)' 'NRMQESLKLFDSICNSPWFADIHFILFLNKKDLFAEKIQRSPLTICFPEYKGQQNQTECINYIQWKFEQLN' A
#
# COMPACT_ATOMS: atom_id res chain seq x y z
N ASN A 1 -1.40 -12.61 -2.02
CA ASN A 1 -1.76 -11.62 -0.96
C ASN A 1 -2.23 -10.40 -1.73
N ARG A 2 -3.52 -10.03 -1.60
CA ARG A 2 -4.13 -9.00 -2.46
C ARG A 2 -3.40 -7.66 -2.43
N MET A 3 -2.75 -7.30 -1.32
CA MET A 3 -2.00 -6.04 -1.24
C MET A 3 -0.72 -6.07 -2.08
N GLN A 4 0.01 -7.19 -2.11
CA GLN A 4 1.18 -7.34 -2.98
C GLN A 4 0.79 -7.39 -4.46
N GLU A 5 -0.35 -8.01 -4.78
CA GLU A 5 -0.90 -7.99 -6.14
C GLU A 5 -1.27 -6.57 -6.58
N SER A 6 -1.88 -5.77 -5.71
CA SER A 6 -2.19 -4.36 -6.00
C SER A 6 -0.93 -3.51 -6.23
N LEU A 7 0.14 -3.73 -5.48
CA LEU A 7 1.42 -3.04 -5.71
C LEU A 7 2.02 -3.40 -7.07
N LYS A 8 2.05 -4.69 -7.43
CA LYS A 8 2.55 -5.13 -8.75
C LYS A 8 1.74 -4.56 -9.91
N LEU A 9 0.42 -4.50 -9.74
CA LEU A 9 -0.47 -3.92 -10.74
C LEU A 9 -0.21 -2.42 -10.89
N PHE A 10 -0.07 -1.70 -9.78
CA PHE A 10 0.22 -0.26 -9.80
C PHE A 10 1.56 0.03 -10.47
N ASP A 11 2.61 -0.71 -10.12
CA ASP A 11 3.93 -0.65 -10.75
C ASP A 11 3.87 -0.83 -12.28
N SER A 12 3.14 -1.86 -12.73
CA SER A 12 2.95 -2.15 -14.16
C SER A 12 2.20 -1.04 -14.90
N ILE A 13 1.32 -0.30 -14.22
CA ILE A 13 0.54 0.79 -14.80
C ILE A 13 1.35 2.08 -14.83
N CYS A 14 1.99 2.46 -13.72
CA CYS A 14 2.79 3.69 -13.63
C CYS A 14 4.02 3.65 -14.53
N ASN A 15 4.68 2.49 -14.63
CA ASN A 15 5.89 2.34 -15.44
C ASN A 15 5.60 1.94 -16.90
N SER A 16 4.34 1.90 -17.31
CA SER A 16 3.97 1.65 -18.70
C SER A 16 4.18 2.92 -19.55
N PRO A 17 4.87 2.83 -20.70
CA PRO A 17 5.08 3.97 -21.60
C PRO A 17 3.79 4.64 -22.08
N TRP A 18 2.68 3.89 -22.08
CA TRP A 18 1.36 4.36 -22.48
C TRP A 18 0.74 5.34 -21.47
N PHE A 19 1.24 5.39 -20.24
CA PHE A 19 0.70 6.18 -19.14
C PHE A 19 1.69 7.19 -18.55
N ALA A 20 2.83 7.44 -19.20
CA ALA A 20 3.91 8.28 -18.68
C ALA A 20 3.48 9.72 -18.31
N ASP A 21 2.55 10.32 -19.07
CA ASP A 21 2.06 11.68 -18.83
C ASP A 21 0.69 11.73 -18.14
N ILE A 22 0.19 10.59 -17.64
CA ILE A 22 -1.14 10.50 -17.02
C ILE A 22 -1.03 10.60 -15.49
N HIS A 23 -1.80 11.53 -14.91
CA HIS A 23 -1.91 11.64 -13.46
C HIS A 23 -2.80 10.55 -12.88
N PHE A 24 -2.31 9.85 -11.86
CA PHE A 24 -3.06 8.85 -11.11
C PHE A 24 -3.56 9.39 -9.78
N ILE A 25 -4.79 9.01 -9.42
CA ILE A 25 -5.36 9.24 -8.08
C ILE A 25 -5.53 7.89 -7.40
N LEU A 26 -4.86 7.70 -6.26
CA LEU A 26 -4.95 6.47 -5.47
C LEU A 26 -5.96 6.64 -4.33
N PHE A 27 -6.98 5.78 -4.29
CA PHE A 27 -7.94 5.73 -3.19
C PHE A 27 -7.68 4.52 -2.28
N LEU A 28 -7.21 4.78 -1.06
CA LEU A 28 -7.10 3.78 -0.01
C LEU A 28 -8.44 3.63 0.73
N ASN A 29 -9.27 2.71 0.26
CA ASN A 29 -10.59 2.44 0.81
C ASN A 29 -10.55 1.50 2.03
N LYS A 30 -11.65 1.45 2.80
CA LYS A 30 -11.86 0.53 3.94
C LYS A 30 -10.91 0.75 5.13
N LYS A 31 -10.62 2.00 5.45
CA LYS A 31 -9.75 2.40 6.57
C LYS A 31 -10.23 1.85 7.92
N ASP A 32 -11.53 1.75 8.10
CA ASP A 32 -12.23 1.15 9.25
C ASP A 32 -11.86 -0.33 9.41
N LEU A 33 -12.08 -1.15 8.38
CA LEU A 33 -11.73 -2.58 8.40
C LEU A 33 -10.23 -2.81 8.56
N PHE A 34 -9.40 -1.93 8.01
CA PHE A 34 -7.95 -1.98 8.19
C PHE A 34 -7.57 -1.75 9.66
N ALA A 35 -8.21 -0.80 10.34
CA ALA A 35 -7.96 -0.47 11.74
C ALA A 35 -8.23 -1.65 12.68
N GLU A 36 -9.30 -2.42 12.43
CA GLU A 36 -9.61 -3.61 13.22
C GLU A 36 -8.64 -4.76 12.90
N LYS A 37 -8.32 -4.94 11.62
CA LYS A 37 -7.47 -6.04 11.18
C LYS A 37 -6.04 -5.91 11.70
N ILE A 38 -5.49 -4.70 11.76
CA ILE A 38 -4.10 -4.48 12.17
C ILE A 38 -3.84 -4.81 13.64
N GLN A 39 -4.89 -4.76 14.48
CA GLN A 39 -4.82 -5.17 15.88
C GLN A 39 -4.67 -6.69 16.03
N ARG A 40 -5.21 -7.47 15.09
CA ARG A 40 -5.20 -8.95 15.12
C ARG A 40 -4.12 -9.56 14.22
N SER A 41 -3.75 -8.84 13.17
CA SER A 41 -2.86 -9.31 12.12
C SER A 41 -1.83 -8.23 11.85
N PRO A 42 -0.58 -8.40 12.31
CA PRO A 42 0.44 -7.38 12.15
C PRO A 42 0.76 -7.14 10.66
N LEU A 43 1.12 -5.90 10.32
CA LEU A 43 1.49 -5.52 8.95
C LEU A 43 2.63 -6.37 8.36
N THR A 44 3.49 -6.90 9.23
CA THR A 44 4.62 -7.76 8.87
C THR A 44 4.23 -9.04 8.12
N ILE A 45 2.97 -9.49 8.22
CA ILE A 45 2.45 -10.62 7.43
C ILE A 45 2.45 -10.27 5.94
N CYS A 46 2.15 -9.02 5.60
CA CYS A 46 2.15 -8.53 4.21
C CYS A 46 3.52 -7.99 3.79
N PHE A 47 4.22 -7.35 4.74
CA PHE A 47 5.48 -6.65 4.54
C PHE A 47 6.49 -7.06 5.61
N PRO A 48 7.17 -8.21 5.45
CA PRO A 48 8.12 -8.72 6.45
C PRO A 48 9.24 -7.73 6.80
N GLU A 49 9.55 -6.80 5.90
CA GLU A 49 10.54 -5.74 6.09
C GLU A 49 10.04 -4.54 6.90
N TYR A 50 8.75 -4.49 7.25
CA TYR A 50 8.18 -3.41 8.05
C TYR A 50 8.72 -3.44 9.48
N LYS A 51 9.42 -2.36 9.87
CA LYS A 51 10.00 -2.17 11.21
C LYS A 51 9.32 -1.06 12.02
N GLY A 52 8.24 -0.49 11.49
CA GLY A 52 7.50 0.59 12.15
C GLY A 52 6.60 0.08 13.28
N GLN A 53 5.95 1.00 13.98
CA GLN A 53 5.01 0.66 15.05
C GLN A 53 3.74 0.02 14.50
N GLN A 54 3.13 -0.90 15.25
CA GLN A 54 1.84 -1.51 14.89
C GLN A 54 0.64 -0.59 15.23
N ASN A 55 0.76 0.70 14.92
CA ASN A 55 -0.34 1.65 15.07
C ASN A 55 -0.97 1.92 13.70
N GLN A 56 -2.27 2.24 13.69
CA GLN A 56 -3.01 2.41 12.44
C GLN A 56 -2.39 3.49 11.54
N THR A 57 -1.99 4.62 12.12
CA THR A 57 -1.46 5.78 11.40
C THR A 57 -0.16 5.43 10.67
N GLU A 58 0.82 4.86 11.38
CA GLU A 58 2.12 4.45 10.84
C GLU A 58 1.96 3.36 9.77
N CYS A 59 1.06 2.42 9.99
CA CYS A 59 0.82 1.35 9.03
C CYS A 59 0.18 1.89 7.73
N ILE A 60 -0.75 2.85 7.83
CA ILE A 60 -1.33 3.53 6.67
C ILE A 60 -0.25 4.34 5.94
N ASN A 61 0.54 5.12 6.69
CA ASN A 61 1.63 5.93 6.13
C ASN A 61 2.65 5.06 5.40
N TYR A 62 2.99 3.90 5.94
CA TYR A 62 3.90 2.96 5.29
C TYR A 62 3.33 2.39 3.99
N ILE A 63 2.04 2.02 3.98
CA ILE A 63 1.37 1.54 2.75
C ILE A 63 1.36 2.64 1.71
N GLN A 64 1.01 3.88 2.08
CA GLN A 64 1.03 5.02 1.18
C GLN A 64 2.42 5.24 0.60
N TRP A 65 3.45 5.30 1.46
CA TRP A 65 4.85 5.44 1.04
C TRP A 65 5.26 4.33 0.05
N LYS A 66 4.84 3.08 0.27
CA LYS A 66 5.12 1.97 -0.67
C LYS A 66 4.52 2.18 -2.05
N PHE A 67 3.32 2.76 -2.17
CA PHE A 67 2.75 3.08 -3.47
C PHE A 67 3.44 4.27 -4.12
N GLU A 68 3.82 5.29 -3.34
CA GLU A 68 4.56 6.46 -3.84
C GLU A 68 5.96 6.10 -4.38
N GLN A 69 6.64 5.09 -3.82
CA GLN A 69 7.94 4.64 -4.32
C GLN A 69 7.90 3.92 -5.68
N LEU A 70 6.72 3.55 -6.17
CA LEU A 70 6.56 2.84 -7.45
C LEU A 70 6.35 3.77 -8.65
N ASN A 71 6.25 5.08 -8.39
CA ASN A 71 6.16 6.13 -9.39
C ASN A 71 7.42 7.00 -9.36
#